data_AF-A0A7R9YR42-F1
#
_entry.id   AF-A0A7R9YR42-F1
#
_cell.length_a   1.000
_cell.length_b   1.000
_cell.length_c   1.000
_cell.angle_alpha   90.00
_cell.angle_beta   90.00
_cell.angle_gamma   90.00
#
_symmetry.space_group_name_H-M   'P 1'
#
loop_
_entity.id
_entity.type
_entity.pdbx_description
1 polymer ?
#
loop_
_entity_poly.entity_id
_entity_poly.type
_entity_poly.pdbx_seq_one_letter_code
_entity_poly.pdbx_strand_id
1 'polypeptide(L)'
;GSGAPPAPPSATTPNGPAPPPPGAVPEADAQIASLLTAYLNRRLATYKHPIEHDVMVVEDSSASPRARVAARLTKIEKSILMDSLKALEAAAGGPVDAAKAEQMLKASPVKFT
;
A
#
# COMPACT_ATOMS: atom_id res chain seq x y z
N GLY A 1 -67.63 -8.85 19.21
CA GLY A 1 -66.53 -8.84 18.24
C GLY A 1 -65.74 -7.57 18.45
N SER A 2 -64.55 -7.68 19.03
CA SER A 2 -63.71 -6.54 19.38
C SER A 2 -62.64 -6.40 18.31
N GLY A 3 -62.77 -5.41 17.43
CA GLY A 3 -61.78 -5.09 16.39
C GLY A 3 -60.65 -4.26 16.97
N ALA A 4 -59.41 -4.73 16.84
CA ALA A 4 -58.22 -3.97 17.17
C ALA A 4 -57.98 -2.83 16.15
N PRO A 5 -57.45 -1.68 16.56
CA PRO A 5 -57.12 -0.59 15.64
C PRO A 5 -55.92 -0.94 14.75
N PRO A 6 -55.83 -0.38 13.53
CA PRO A 6 -54.74 -0.66 12.60
C PRO A 6 -53.41 -0.07 13.10
N ALA A 7 -52.32 -0.82 12.91
CA ALA A 7 -50.96 -0.40 13.24
C ALA A 7 -50.52 0.81 12.37
N PRO A 8 -49.66 1.70 12.89
CA PRO A 8 -49.13 2.82 12.11
C PRO A 8 -48.20 2.32 10.99
N PRO A 9 -48.11 3.04 9.85
CA PRO A 9 -47.24 2.65 8.75
C PRO A 9 -45.77 2.73 9.19
N SER A 10 -45.04 1.63 8.98
CA SER A 10 -43.59 1.60 9.17
C SER A 10 -42.95 2.67 8.29
N ALA A 11 -42.18 3.55 8.92
CA ALA A 11 -41.38 4.56 8.24
C ALA A 11 -40.34 3.84 7.35
N THR A 12 -40.57 3.84 6.04
CA THR A 12 -39.54 3.54 5.05
C THR A 12 -38.48 4.64 5.16
N THR A 13 -37.38 4.36 5.86
CA THR A 13 -36.21 5.22 5.81
C THR A 13 -35.70 5.28 4.37
N PRO A 14 -35.34 6.46 3.85
CA PRO A 14 -34.77 6.59 2.52
C PRO A 14 -33.44 5.85 2.49
N ASN A 15 -33.22 5.04 1.44
CA ASN A 15 -31.98 4.35 1.14
C ASN A 15 -30.78 5.31 1.28
N GLY A 16 -30.13 5.30 2.45
CA GLY A 16 -28.75 5.71 2.55
C GLY A 16 -27.87 4.70 1.81
N PRO A 17 -26.68 5.11 1.32
CA PRO A 17 -25.76 4.17 0.69
C PRO A 17 -25.53 2.99 1.64
N ALA A 18 -25.70 1.77 1.12
CA ALA A 18 -25.55 0.55 1.89
C ALA A 18 -24.17 0.55 2.57
N PRO A 19 -24.07 0.12 3.84
CA PRO A 19 -22.79 0.02 4.51
C PRO A 19 -21.88 -0.90 3.69
N PRO A 20 -20.59 -0.55 3.53
CA PRO A 20 -19.66 -1.38 2.77
C PRO A 20 -19.62 -2.80 3.35
N PRO A 21 -19.48 -3.83 2.51
CA PRO A 21 -19.48 -5.20 3.00
C PRO A 21 -18.32 -5.41 3.99
N PRO A 22 -18.51 -6.24 5.02
CA PRO A 22 -17.44 -6.56 5.97
C PRO A 22 -16.23 -7.12 5.21
N GLY A 23 -15.09 -6.42 5.27
CA GLY A 23 -13.86 -6.73 4.53
C GLY A 23 -13.56 -5.83 3.34
N ALA A 24 -14.46 -4.92 2.96
CA ALA A 24 -14.13 -3.87 2.00
C ALA A 24 -13.20 -2.84 2.63
N VAL A 25 -11.99 -2.73 2.08
CA VAL A 25 -11.08 -1.63 2.37
C VAL A 25 -11.79 -0.33 1.96
N PRO A 26 -11.89 0.67 2.85
CA PRO A 26 -12.45 1.97 2.49
C PRO A 26 -11.78 2.49 1.22
N GLU A 27 -12.56 3.10 0.32
CA GLU A 27 -12.03 3.57 -0.98
C GLU A 27 -10.83 4.53 -0.79
N ALA A 28 -10.88 5.37 0.24
CA ALA A 28 -9.77 6.24 0.64
C ALA A 28 -8.50 5.45 1.00
N ASP A 29 -8.63 4.35 1.74
CA ASP A 29 -7.49 3.52 2.16
C ASP A 29 -6.88 2.78 0.96
N ALA A 30 -7.71 2.33 0.02
CA ALA A 30 -7.25 1.75 -1.24
C ALA A 30 -6.50 2.78 -2.11
N GLN A 31 -6.98 4.02 -2.15
CA GLN A 31 -6.31 5.12 -2.85
C GLN A 31 -4.98 5.49 -2.18
N ILE A 32 -4.93 5.53 -0.84
CA ILE A 32 -3.69 5.78 -0.08
C ILE A 32 -2.68 4.65 -0.31
N ALA A 33 -3.12 3.38 -0.25
CA ALA A 33 -2.28 2.23 -0.52
C ALA A 33 -1.70 2.30 -1.95
N SER A 34 -2.51 2.71 -2.92
CA SER A 34 -2.06 2.96 -4.30
C SER A 34 -0.95 4.02 -4.36
N LEU A 35 -1.17 5.19 -3.74
CA LEU A 35 -0.16 6.27 -3.72
C LEU A 35 1.14 5.86 -3.03
N LEU A 36 1.05 5.17 -1.89
CA LEU A 36 2.22 4.65 -1.17
C LEU A 36 2.97 3.62 -2.01
N THR A 37 2.27 2.72 -2.68
CA THR A 37 2.88 1.73 -3.58
C THR A 37 3.64 2.40 -4.72
N ALA A 38 3.07 3.44 -5.36
CA ALA A 38 3.79 4.19 -6.39
C ALA A 38 5.06 4.86 -5.84
N TYR A 39 4.95 5.52 -4.68
CA TYR A 39 6.08 6.18 -4.05
C TYR A 39 7.21 5.21 -3.70
N LEU A 40 6.89 4.06 -3.09
CA LEU A 40 7.88 3.05 -2.71
C LEU A 40 8.54 2.42 -3.94
N ASN A 41 7.78 2.13 -4.99
CA ASN A 41 8.33 1.64 -6.26
C ASN A 41 9.28 2.67 -6.90
N ARG A 42 8.91 3.95 -6.90
CA ARG A 42 9.79 5.02 -7.38
C ARG A 42 11.05 5.13 -6.55
N ARG A 43 10.96 4.99 -5.22
CA ARG A 43 12.12 4.99 -4.32
C ARG A 43 13.03 3.79 -4.59
N LEU A 44 12.48 2.59 -4.76
CA LEU A 44 13.25 1.39 -5.14
C LEU A 44 13.94 1.55 -6.50
N ALA A 45 13.30 2.21 -7.46
CA ALA A 45 13.89 2.47 -8.77
C ALA A 45 15.10 3.44 -8.73
N THR A 46 15.31 4.19 -7.64
CA THR A 46 16.47 5.07 -7.50
C THR A 46 17.77 4.34 -7.17
N TYR A 47 17.71 3.08 -6.72
CA TYR A 47 18.92 2.31 -6.43
C TYR A 47 19.56 1.81 -7.71
N LYS A 48 20.85 2.09 -7.86
CA LYS A 48 21.65 1.69 -9.02
C LYS A 48 21.74 0.17 -9.21
N HIS A 49 21.73 -0.58 -8.11
CA HIS A 49 21.92 -2.03 -8.10
C HIS A 49 20.73 -2.69 -7.40
N PRO A 50 20.38 -3.94 -7.74
CA PRO A 50 19.33 -4.68 -7.05
C PRO A 50 19.82 -5.14 -5.65
N ILE A 51 18.96 -5.79 -4.86
CA ILE A 51 19.31 -6.18 -3.48
C ILE A 51 20.34 -7.32 -3.44
N GLU A 52 20.35 -8.20 -4.45
CA GLU A 52 21.28 -9.32 -4.59
C GLU A 52 22.73 -8.85 -4.70
N HIS A 53 22.95 -7.69 -5.33
CA HIS A 53 24.27 -7.07 -5.38
C HIS A 53 24.80 -6.74 -3.99
N ASP A 54 23.95 -6.19 -3.12
CA ASP A 54 24.36 -5.86 -1.76
C ASP A 54 24.64 -7.13 -0.95
N VAL A 55 23.87 -8.21 -1.16
CA VAL A 55 24.14 -9.52 -0.56
C VAL A 55 25.52 -10.03 -0.97
N MET A 56 25.84 -10.00 -2.27
CA MET A 56 27.16 -10.41 -2.77
C MET A 56 28.30 -9.62 -2.12
N VAL A 57 28.18 -8.29 -2.03
CA VAL A 57 29.23 -7.44 -1.41
C VAL A 57 29.39 -7.74 0.07
N VAL A 58 28.31 -8.07 0.79
CA VAL A 58 28.37 -8.40 2.23
C VAL A 58 29.06 -9.73 2.48
N GLU A 59 28.85 -10.71 1.60
CA GLU A 59 29.41 -12.06 1.68
C GLU A 59 30.83 -12.15 1.13
N ASP A 60 31.24 -11.18 0.32
CA ASP A 60 32.60 -11.09 -0.22
C ASP A 60 33.64 -10.82 0.89
N SER A 61 34.52 -11.80 1.09
CA SER A 61 35.62 -11.73 2.05
C SER A 61 36.71 -10.73 1.62
N SER A 62 36.83 -10.46 0.32
CA SER A 62 37.78 -9.50 -0.26
C SER A 62 37.29 -8.05 -0.20
N ALA A 63 36.00 -7.83 0.04
CA ALA A 63 35.43 -6.50 0.17
C ALA A 63 35.97 -5.77 1.41
N SER A 64 36.24 -4.47 1.26
CA SER A 64 36.66 -3.64 2.39
C SER A 64 35.59 -3.59 3.49
N PRO A 65 35.96 -3.44 4.78
CA PRO A 65 34.98 -3.30 5.87
C PRO A 65 33.95 -2.19 5.62
N ARG A 66 34.38 -1.06 5.05
CA ARG A 66 33.50 0.07 4.71
C ARG A 66 32.51 -0.27 3.61
N ALA A 67 32.95 -0.99 2.58
CA ALA A 67 32.07 -1.44 1.50
C ALA A 67 30.99 -2.41 2.02
N ARG A 68 31.38 -3.35 2.90
CA ARG A 68 30.42 -4.26 3.54
C ARG A 68 29.38 -3.53 4.38
N VAL A 69 29.79 -2.52 5.16
CA VAL A 69 28.85 -1.72 5.95
C VAL A 69 27.88 -0.95 5.05
N ALA A 70 28.38 -0.30 3.99
CA ALA A 70 27.53 0.40 3.04
C ALA A 70 26.50 -0.54 2.38
N ALA A 71 26.95 -1.71 1.91
CA ALA A 71 26.08 -2.72 1.33
C ALA A 71 25.04 -3.25 2.34
N ARG A 72 25.41 -3.47 3.61
CA ARG A 72 24.43 -3.85 4.66
C ARG A 72 23.35 -2.79 4.85
N LEU A 73 23.72 -1.52 4.89
CA LEU A 73 22.76 -0.43 5.06
C LEU A 73 21.80 -0.35 3.87
N THR A 74 22.32 -0.41 2.64
CA THR A 74 21.49 -0.40 1.43
C THR A 74 20.59 -1.64 1.33
N LYS A 75 21.10 -2.82 1.69
CA LYS A 75 20.31 -4.05 1.76
C LYS A 75 19.12 -3.90 2.74
N ILE A 76 19.37 -3.35 3.93
CA ILE A 76 18.32 -3.14 4.94
C ILE A 76 17.27 -2.17 4.41
N GLU A 77 17.67 -1.04 3.83
CA GLU A 77 16.73 -0.06 3.28
C GLU A 77 15.86 -0.68 2.17
N LYS A 78 16.46 -1.40 1.21
CA LYS A 78 15.72 -2.12 0.16
C LYS A 78 14.76 -3.17 0.73
N SER A 79 15.18 -3.95 1.72
CA SER A 79 14.32 -4.96 2.37
C SER A 79 13.10 -4.30 3.00
N ILE A 80 13.28 -3.20 3.73
CA ILE A 80 12.17 -2.45 4.34
C ILE A 80 11.18 -1.98 3.28
N LEU A 81 11.67 -1.44 2.16
CA LEU A 81 10.82 -0.98 1.06
C LEU A 81 10.05 -2.15 0.41
N MET A 82 10.73 -3.27 0.14
CA MET A 82 10.11 -4.46 -0.44
C MET A 82 9.06 -5.08 0.49
N ASP A 83 9.33 -5.14 1.79
CA ASP A 83 8.38 -5.70 2.77
C ASP A 83 7.19 -4.76 2.99
N SER A 84 7.42 -3.44 2.91
CA SER A 84 6.34 -2.44 2.93
C SER A 84 5.42 -2.59 1.73
N LEU A 85 5.97 -2.86 0.53
CA LEU A 85 5.16 -3.13 -0.67
C LEU A 85 4.28 -4.38 -0.50
N LYS A 86 4.85 -5.48 0.00
CA LYS A 86 4.08 -6.71 0.28
C LYS A 86 2.94 -6.45 1.28
N ALA A 87 3.21 -5.66 2.33
CA ALA A 87 2.21 -5.30 3.32
C ALA A 87 1.07 -4.46 2.71
N LEU A 88 1.39 -3.53 1.79
CA LEU A 88 0.40 -2.72 1.09
C LEU A 88 -0.47 -3.55 0.12
N GLU A 89 0.12 -4.49 -0.61
CA GLU A 89 -0.63 -5.41 -1.48
C GLU A 89 -1.60 -6.28 -0.67
N ALA A 90 -1.15 -6.79 0.49
CA ALA A 90 -2.01 -7.53 1.40
C ALA A 90 -3.15 -6.65 1.95
N ALA A 91 -2.84 -5.41 2.32
CA ALA A 91 -3.84 -4.45 2.83
C ALA A 91 -4.85 -4.01 1.76
N ALA A 92 -4.43 -3.92 0.50
CA ALA A 92 -5.29 -3.55 -0.63
C ALA A 92 -6.18 -4.71 -1.13
N GLY A 93 -5.98 -5.93 -0.60
CA GLY A 93 -6.72 -7.12 -1.03
C GLY A 93 -6.33 -7.64 -2.41
N GLY A 94 -5.14 -7.29 -2.90
CA GLY A 94 -4.67 -7.72 -4.22
C GLY A 94 -3.56 -6.85 -4.81
N PRO A 95 -3.07 -7.22 -6.01
CA PRO A 95 -2.02 -6.48 -6.68
C PRO A 95 -2.50 -5.06 -7.01
N VAL A 96 -1.72 -4.07 -6.60
CA VAL A 96 -1.96 -2.66 -6.92
C VAL A 96 -1.43 -2.39 -8.33
N ASP A 97 -2.27 -1.83 -9.20
CA ASP A 97 -1.84 -1.38 -10.54
C ASP A 97 -0.83 -0.23 -10.42
N ALA A 98 0.44 -0.55 -10.63
CA ALA A 98 1.54 0.40 -10.51
C ALA A 98 1.44 1.56 -11.52
N ALA A 99 0.88 1.35 -12.70
CA ALA A 99 0.72 2.39 -13.71
C ALA A 99 -0.36 3.39 -13.30
N LYS A 100 -1.51 2.87 -12.83
CA LYS A 100 -2.58 3.69 -12.24
C LYS A 100 -2.09 4.43 -11.00
N ALA A 101 -1.34 3.76 -10.13
CA ALA A 101 -0.77 4.32 -8.92
C ALA A 101 0.20 5.48 -9.22
N GLU A 102 1.08 5.33 -10.21
CA GLU A 102 2.01 6.38 -10.65
C GLU A 102 1.27 7.57 -11.26
N GLN A 103 0.19 7.33 -12.01
CA GLN A 103 -0.65 8.39 -12.54
C GLN A 103 -1.35 9.17 -11.41
N MET A 104 -1.87 8.46 -10.39
CA MET A 104 -2.45 9.08 -9.20
C MET A 104 -1.40 9.88 -8.42
N LEU A 105 -0.18 9.37 -8.30
CA LEU A 105 0.92 10.09 -7.62
C LEU A 105 1.27 11.39 -8.32
N LYS A 106 1.31 11.40 -9.66
CA LYS A 106 1.54 12.63 -10.46
C LYS A 106 0.39 13.63 -10.37
N ALA A 107 -0.84 13.14 -10.26
CA ALA A 107 -2.03 13.97 -10.12
C ALA A 107 -2.28 14.43 -8.67
N SER A 108 -1.61 13.81 -7.69
CA SER A 108 -1.81 14.09 -6.28
C SER A 108 -1.28 15.47 -5.89
N PRO A 109 -2.01 16.25 -5.09
CA PRO A 109 -1.47 17.47 -4.48
C PRO A 109 -0.38 17.17 -3.44
N VAL A 110 -0.29 15.92 -2.99
CA VAL A 110 0.72 15.47 -2.02
C VAL A 110 2.06 15.34 -2.73
N LYS A 111 2.98 16.25 -2.41
CA LYS A 111 4.37 16.18 -2.87
C LYS A 111 5.19 15.37 -1.87
N PHE A 112 5.59 14.17 -2.26
CA PHE A 112 6.65 13.44 -1.55
C PHE A 112 7.99 14.03 -2.00
N THR A 113 8.56 14.89 -1.16
CA THR A 113 9.88 15.54 -1.37
C THR A 113 11.01 14.69 -0.84
#